data_AF-A0A6N2HW05-F1
#
_entry.id   AF-A0A6N2HW05-F1
#
_cell.length_a   1.000
_cell.length_b   1.000
_cell.length_c   1.000
_cell.angle_alpha   90.00
_cell.angle_beta   90.00
_cell.angle_gamma   90.00
#
_symmetry.space_group_name_H-M   'P 1'
#
loop_
_entity.id
_entity.type
_entity.pdbx_description
1 polymer ?
#
loop_
_entity_poly.entity_id
_entity_poly.type
_entity_poly.pdbx_seq_one_letter_code
_entity_poly.pdbx_strand_id
1 'polypeptide(L)'
;MADEPRHVRITADGVMGKVEIDGADISRSIRGYELQHQVGGPPVLVLHTVPHRGLDFEGLAHVAVAPPKQDEGELVAAFLQNVDAAALERAALARDDLDDSRHELTVAMLQQLADWAQGRT
;
A
#
# COMPACT_ATOMS: atom_id res chain seq x y z
N MET A 1 -23.74 -18.38 10.10
CA MET A 1 -23.99 -18.99 8.78
C MET A 1 -22.76 -18.74 7.95
N ALA A 2 -22.20 -19.76 7.28
CA ALA A 2 -21.00 -19.60 6.45
C ALA A 2 -21.37 -18.82 5.19
N ASP A 3 -20.51 -17.89 4.78
CA ASP A 3 -20.72 -16.99 3.64
C ASP A 3 -20.64 -17.78 2.32
N GLU A 4 -21.61 -17.61 1.42
CA GLU A 4 -21.72 -18.36 0.16
C GLU A 4 -20.95 -17.63 -0.96
N PRO A 5 -20.11 -18.31 -1.75
CA PRO A 5 -19.22 -17.65 -2.71
C PRO A 5 -20.00 -16.96 -3.85
N ARG A 6 -19.64 -15.71 -4.13
CA ARG A 6 -20.16 -14.87 -5.24
C ARG A 6 -19.36 -15.08 -6.52
N HIS A 7 -20.01 -14.99 -7.68
CA HIS A 7 -19.32 -15.09 -8.96
C HIS A 7 -18.83 -13.71 -9.40
N VAL A 8 -17.51 -13.55 -9.48
CA VAL A 8 -16.86 -12.33 -9.96
C VAL A 8 -16.24 -12.59 -11.34
N ARG A 9 -16.51 -11.69 -12.29
CA ARG A 9 -15.83 -11.68 -13.60
C ARG A 9 -15.12 -10.36 -13.81
N ILE A 10 -13.82 -10.45 -14.07
CA ILE A 10 -12.98 -9.32 -14.42
C ILE A 10 -12.44 -9.58 -15.83
N THR A 11 -12.71 -8.67 -16.75
CA THR A 11 -12.14 -8.69 -18.10
C THR A 11 -11.39 -7.39 -18.34
N ALA A 12 -10.13 -7.49 -18.73
CA ALA A 12 -9.30 -6.34 -19.06
C ALA A 12 -8.63 -6.58 -20.42
N ASP A 13 -8.70 -5.58 -21.30
CA ASP A 13 -8.03 -5.60 -22.62
C ASP A 13 -6.78 -4.70 -22.65
N GLY A 14 -6.34 -4.21 -21.49
CA GLY A 14 -5.21 -3.30 -21.33
C GLY A 14 -5.58 -1.81 -21.45
N VAL A 15 -6.78 -1.47 -21.93
CA VAL A 15 -7.27 -0.08 -22.05
C VAL A 15 -8.54 0.14 -21.24
N MET A 16 -9.41 -0.86 -21.16
CA MET A 16 -10.61 -0.88 -20.32
C MET A 16 -10.63 -2.12 -19.42
N GLY A 17 -11.04 -1.90 -18.17
CA GLY A 17 -11.40 -2.96 -17.24
C GLY A 17 -12.91 -3.01 -17.08
N LYS A 18 -13.52 -4.16 -17.33
CA LYS A 18 -14.90 -4.46 -16.99
C LYS A 18 -14.92 -5.35 -15.74
N VAL A 19 -15.69 -4.94 -14.74
CA VAL A 19 -15.90 -5.71 -13.50
C VAL A 19 -17.38 -5.99 -13.36
N GLU A 20 -17.71 -7.29 -13.31
CA GLU A 20 -19.06 -7.79 -13.08
C GLU A 20 -19.11 -8.58 -11.78
N ILE A 21 -20.14 -8.33 -10.95
CA ILE A 21 -20.48 -9.18 -9.81
C ILE A 21 -21.87 -9.72 -10.01
N ASP A 22 -22.01 -11.05 -9.97
CA ASP A 22 -23.27 -11.76 -10.25
C ASP A 22 -23.93 -11.31 -11.57
N GLY A 23 -23.10 -10.90 -12.54
CA GLY A 23 -23.52 -10.40 -13.85
C GLY A 23 -23.84 -8.90 -13.92
N ALA A 24 -23.83 -8.17 -12.81
CA ALA A 24 -24.02 -6.72 -12.78
C ALA A 24 -22.70 -5.98 -13.02
N ASP A 25 -22.64 -5.12 -14.05
CA ASP A 25 -21.47 -4.31 -14.37
C ASP A 25 -21.33 -3.12 -13.40
N ILE A 26 -20.26 -3.12 -12.62
CA ILE A 26 -19.95 -2.09 -11.62
C ILE A 26 -18.76 -1.21 -12.01
N SER A 27 -18.24 -1.35 -13.24
CA SER A 27 -16.97 -0.74 -13.66
C SER A 27 -16.95 0.78 -13.51
N ARG A 28 -18.11 1.43 -13.62
CA ARG A 28 -18.25 2.90 -13.51
C ARG A 28 -18.42 3.40 -12.07
N SER A 29 -18.53 2.49 -11.10
CA SER A 29 -18.74 2.79 -9.68
C SER A 29 -17.48 2.53 -8.84
N ILE A 30 -16.43 2.00 -9.47
CA ILE A 30 -15.14 1.72 -8.84
C ILE A 30 -14.02 2.52 -9.52
N ARG A 31 -13.02 2.93 -8.75
CA ARG A 31 -11.74 3.50 -9.20
C ARG A 31 -10.68 2.43 -9.43
N GLY A 32 -10.83 1.26 -8.79
CA GLY A 32 -9.89 0.17 -8.85
C GLY A 32 -10.33 -0.99 -7.97
N TYR A 33 -9.59 -2.09 -8.04
CA TYR A 33 -9.80 -3.27 -7.21
C TYR A 33 -8.45 -3.92 -6.87
N GLU A 34 -8.42 -4.66 -5.77
CA GLU A 34 -7.30 -5.52 -5.37
C GLU A 34 -7.82 -6.93 -5.12
N LEU A 35 -7.21 -7.93 -5.76
CA LEU A 35 -7.52 -9.34 -5.57
C LEU A 35 -6.31 -10.03 -4.92
N GLN A 36 -6.50 -10.54 -3.71
CA GLN A 36 -5.51 -11.32 -2.99
C GLN A 36 -5.99 -12.76 -2.85
N HIS A 37 -5.10 -13.73 -3.07
CA HIS A 37 -5.40 -15.14 -2.85
C HIS A 37 -4.17 -15.84 -2.27
N GLN A 38 -4.35 -16.46 -1.10
CA GLN A 38 -3.33 -17.30 -0.49
C GLN A 38 -3.65 -18.77 -0.74
N VAL A 39 -2.60 -19.58 -0.96
CA VAL A 39 -2.77 -21.02 -1.18
C VAL A 39 -3.46 -21.64 0.04
N GLY A 40 -4.62 -22.28 -0.20
CA GLY A 40 -5.41 -22.92 0.84
C GLY A 40 -6.36 -21.99 1.63
N GLY A 41 -6.38 -20.70 1.32
CA GLY A 41 -7.33 -19.73 1.89
C GLY A 41 -8.37 -19.24 0.88
N PRO A 42 -9.46 -18.60 1.33
CA PRO A 42 -10.43 -17.98 0.43
C PRO A 42 -9.82 -16.73 -0.25
N PRO A 43 -10.19 -16.43 -1.50
CA PRO A 43 -9.81 -15.18 -2.15
C PRO A 43 -10.47 -13.97 -1.48
N VAL A 44 -9.75 -12.84 -1.43
CA VAL A 44 -10.23 -11.56 -0.91
C VAL A 44 -10.21 -10.54 -2.03
N LEU A 45 -11.37 -9.91 -2.29
CA LEU A 45 -11.54 -8.84 -3.26
C LEU A 45 -11.88 -7.54 -2.56
N VAL A 46 -11.05 -6.52 -2.74
CA VAL A 46 -11.28 -5.15 -2.25
C VAL A 46 -11.66 -4.26 -3.43
N LEU A 47 -12.76 -3.52 -3.32
CA LEU A 47 -13.22 -2.56 -4.32
C LEU A 47 -13.03 -1.13 -3.82
N HIS A 48 -12.29 -0.32 -4.57
CA HIS A 48 -12.13 1.10 -4.26
C HIS A 48 -13.23 1.88 -4.99
N THR A 49 -14.20 2.42 -4.26
CA THR A 49 -15.35 3.13 -4.86
C THR A 49 -15.05 4.59 -5.21
N VAL A 50 -15.84 5.19 -6.09
CA VAL A 50 -15.84 6.64 -6.32
C VAL A 50 -16.66 7.33 -5.21
N PRO A 51 -16.16 8.41 -4.56
CA PRO A 51 -16.79 9.03 -3.38
C PRO A 51 -18.24 9.52 -3.54
N HIS A 52 -18.77 9.64 -4.76
CA HIS A 52 -20.09 10.25 -5.05
C HIS A 52 -21.02 9.35 -5.87
N ARG A 53 -20.62 8.12 -6.17
CA ARG A 53 -21.53 7.06 -6.63
C ARG A 53 -21.53 5.99 -5.56
N GLY A 54 -22.57 5.99 -4.74
CA GLY A 54 -22.88 4.82 -3.92
C GLY A 54 -22.91 3.58 -4.82
N LEU A 55 -22.43 2.47 -4.30
CA LEU A 55 -22.47 1.20 -5.00
C LEU A 55 -23.60 0.41 -4.34
N ASP A 56 -24.72 0.27 -5.05
CA ASP A 56 -25.80 -0.62 -4.63
C ASP A 56 -25.30 -2.06 -4.83
N PHE A 57 -24.66 -2.59 -3.79
CA PHE A 57 -24.18 -3.96 -3.74
C PHE A 57 -25.17 -4.79 -2.92
N GLU A 58 -25.95 -5.63 -3.60
CA GLU A 58 -26.85 -6.55 -2.91
C GLU A 58 -26.19 -7.93 -2.81
N GLY A 59 -25.32 -8.06 -1.80
CA GLY A 59 -24.73 -9.34 -1.46
C GLY A 59 -23.92 -9.44 -0.18
N LEU A 60 -23.72 -10.67 0.29
CA LEU A 60 -22.79 -10.94 1.38
C LEU A 60 -21.41 -11.17 0.77
N ALA A 61 -20.54 -10.19 0.99
CA ALA A 61 -19.11 -10.30 0.79
C ALA A 61 -18.47 -10.00 2.15
N HIS A 62 -17.38 -10.69 2.47
CA HIS A 62 -16.54 -10.29 3.60
C HIS A 62 -15.82 -8.98 3.26
N VAL A 63 -16.52 -7.86 3.46
CA VAL A 63 -16.02 -6.51 3.25
C VAL A 63 -15.20 -6.11 4.48
N ALA A 64 -13.89 -6.20 4.36
CA ALA A 64 -12.99 -5.53 5.28
C ALA A 64 -12.94 -4.05 4.91
N VAL A 65 -13.57 -3.19 5.71
CA VAL A 65 -13.33 -1.74 5.64
C VAL A 65 -11.98 -1.50 6.31
N ALA A 66 -10.91 -1.61 5.53
CA ALA A 66 -9.62 -1.11 5.97
C ALA A 66 -9.74 0.42 6.10
N PRO A 67 -9.19 1.03 7.17
CA PRO A 67 -9.01 2.48 7.17
C PRO A 67 -8.26 2.89 5.90
N PRO A 68 -8.46 4.12 5.41
CA PRO A 68 -7.74 4.61 4.24
C PRO A 68 -6.27 4.27 4.40
N LYS A 69 -5.70 3.65 3.37
CA LYS A 69 -4.28 3.29 3.30
C LYS A 69 -3.48 4.46 3.86
N GLN A 70 -2.76 4.24 4.97
CA GLN A 70 -2.02 5.33 5.63
C GLN A 70 -1.23 6.08 4.57
N ASP A 71 -1.31 7.41 4.59
CA ASP A 71 -0.55 8.23 3.66
C ASP A 71 0.94 7.91 3.89
N GLU A 72 1.55 7.27 2.90
CA GLU A 72 2.95 6.87 2.96
C GLU A 72 3.86 8.09 3.18
N GLY A 73 3.46 9.27 2.70
CA GLY A 73 4.14 10.53 2.98
C GLY A 73 4.04 10.97 4.44
N GLU A 74 2.88 10.80 5.07
CA GLU A 74 2.70 11.10 6.49
C GLU A 74 3.52 10.17 7.38
N LEU A 75 3.60 8.87 7.02
CA LEU A 75 4.44 7.89 7.70
C LEU A 75 5.93 8.26 7.62
N VAL A 76 6.43 8.61 6.43
CA VAL A 76 7.82 9.04 6.24
C VAL A 76 8.10 10.32 7.01
N ALA A 77 7.20 11.31 6.96
CA ALA A 77 7.36 12.56 7.70
C ALA A 77 7.41 12.34 9.21
N ALA A 78 6.52 11.50 9.75
CA ALA A 78 6.51 11.15 11.17
C ALA A 78 7.78 10.42 11.59
N PHE A 79 8.30 9.50 10.76
CA PHE A 79 9.58 8.85 11.01
C PHE A 79 10.72 9.88 11.10
N LEU A 80 10.86 10.75 10.09
CA LEU A 80 11.92 11.76 10.05
C LEU A 80 11.84 12.76 11.20
N GLN A 81 10.64 13.11 11.67
CA GLN A 81 10.44 13.99 12.83
C GLN A 81 10.91 13.39 14.16
N ASN A 82 10.93 12.05 14.26
CA ASN A 82 11.37 11.34 15.47
C ASN A 82 12.87 11.00 15.46
N VAL A 83 13.58 11.30 14.37
CA VAL A 83 15.03 11.07 14.28
C VAL A 83 15.79 12.11 15.10
N ASP A 84 16.67 11.64 16.00
CA ASP A 84 17.66 12.49 16.65
C ASP A 84 18.77 12.87 15.65
N ALA A 85 18.83 14.15 15.29
CA ALA A 85 19.81 14.67 14.34
C ALA A 85 21.27 14.45 14.79
N ALA A 86 21.56 14.56 16.10
CA ALA A 86 22.91 14.35 16.60
C ALA A 86 23.30 12.87 16.57
N ALA A 87 22.34 11.97 16.80
CA ALA A 87 22.57 10.55 16.63
C ALA A 87 22.80 10.19 15.15
N LEU A 88 22.03 10.80 14.24
CA LEU A 88 22.16 10.57 12.80
C LEU A 88 23.53 11.02 12.29
N GLU A 89 23.97 12.22 12.67
CA GLU A 89 25.27 12.75 12.27
C GLU A 89 26.42 11.86 12.77
N ARG A 90 26.38 11.44 14.04
CA ARG A 90 27.39 10.53 14.60
C ARG A 90 27.40 9.18 13.89
N ALA A 91 26.24 8.60 13.63
CA ALA A 91 26.14 7.30 12.96
C ALA A 91 26.63 7.40 11.51
N ALA A 92 26.25 8.45 10.77
CA ALA A 92 26.71 8.68 9.41
C ALA A 92 28.24 8.87 9.31
N LEU A 93 28.83 9.63 10.24
CA LEU A 93 30.29 9.83 10.30
C LEU A 93 31.08 8.57 10.74
N ALA A 94 30.41 7.61 11.37
CA ALA A 94 31.02 6.37 11.84
C ALA A 94 30.92 5.23 10.82
N ARG A 95 30.36 5.46 9.62
CA ARG A 95 30.24 4.43 8.60
C ARG A 95 31.61 4.13 7.98
N ASP A 96 31.83 2.85 7.67
CA ASP A 96 33.08 2.36 7.09
C ASP A 96 33.13 2.52 5.56
N ASP A 97 32.01 2.89 4.92
CA ASP A 97 31.84 3.01 3.47
C ASP A 97 31.98 4.45 2.95
N LEU A 98 32.61 5.30 3.76
CA LEU A 98 32.96 6.68 3.42
C LEU A 98 34.09 6.71 2.36
N ASP A 99 33.86 7.41 1.24
CA ASP A 99 34.70 7.58 0.05
C ASP A 99 35.27 9.01 -0.21
N ASP A 100 35.15 9.95 0.73
CA ASP A 100 35.60 11.37 0.66
C ASP A 100 35.02 12.18 -0.52
N SER A 101 33.95 11.69 -1.15
CA SER A 101 33.36 12.37 -2.32
C SER A 101 32.56 13.63 -1.94
N ARG A 102 32.37 14.52 -2.91
CA ARG A 102 31.49 15.68 -2.71
C ARG A 102 30.06 15.18 -2.46
N HIS A 103 29.48 15.55 -1.31
CA HIS A 103 28.15 15.13 -0.81
C HIS A 103 28.09 13.78 -0.08
N GLU A 104 29.22 13.11 0.09
CA GLU A 104 29.33 11.83 0.80
C GLU A 104 28.61 11.84 2.16
N LEU A 105 28.80 12.86 3.00
CA LEU A 105 28.11 12.95 4.30
C LEU A 105 26.58 12.91 4.17
N THR A 106 26.03 13.58 3.14
CA THR A 106 24.59 13.56 2.88
C THR A 106 24.14 12.18 2.40
N VAL A 107 24.94 11.51 1.57
CA VAL A 107 24.67 10.14 1.12
C VAL A 107 24.68 9.18 2.31
N ALA A 108 25.69 9.28 3.19
CA ALA A 108 25.82 8.51 4.42
C ALA A 108 24.61 8.72 5.35
N MET A 109 24.13 9.96 5.52
CA MET A 109 22.92 10.25 6.30
C MET A 109 21.66 9.60 5.69
N LEU A 110 21.49 9.65 4.36
CA LEU A 110 20.34 9.02 3.70
C LEU A 110 20.37 7.49 3.81
N GLN A 111 21.54 6.88 3.68
CA GLN A 111 21.71 5.43 3.86
C GLN A 111 21.43 5.02 5.30
N GLN A 112 21.95 5.76 6.27
CA GLN A 112 21.71 5.48 7.68
C GLN A 112 20.22 5.58 8.05
N LEU A 113 19.51 6.58 7.50
CA LEU A 113 18.06 6.70 7.67
C LEU A 113 17.30 5.49 7.08
N ALA A 114 17.75 4.98 5.93
CA ALA A 114 17.16 3.79 5.32
C ALA A 114 17.43 2.52 6.14
N ASP A 115 18.62 2.38 6.72
CA ASP A 115 18.96 1.27 7.61
C ASP A 115 18.08 1.30 8.87
N TRP A 116 17.95 2.46 9.51
CA TRP A 116 17.07 2.63 10.68
C TRP A 116 15.60 2.38 10.38
N ALA A 117 15.09 2.84 9.24
CA ALA A 117 13.72 2.57 8.80
C ALA A 117 13.46 1.06 8.58
N GLN A 118 14.51 0.28 8.31
CA GLN A 118 14.44 -1.18 8.16
C GLN A 118 14.81 -1.93 9.45
N GLY A 119 15.04 -1.22 10.56
CA GLY A 119 15.41 -1.80 11.85
C GLY A 119 16.85 -2.31 11.94
N ARG A 120 17.72 -1.91 10.99
CA ARG A 120 19.16 -2.19 11.04
C ARG A 120 19.87 -1.07 11.80
N THR A 121 20.93 -1.42 12.52
CA THR A 121 21.79 -0.48 13.27
C THR A 121 23.04 -0.16 12.49
#